data_AF-A0A5N5TCU6-F1
#
_entry.id   AF-A0A5N5TCU6-F1
#
_cell.length_a   1.000
_cell.length_b   1.000
_cell.length_c   1.000
_cell.angle_alpha   90.00
_cell.angle_beta   90.00
_cell.angle_gamma   90.00
#
_symmetry.space_group_name_H-M   'P 1'
#
loop_
_entity.id
_entity.type
_entity.pdbx_description
1 polymer ?
#
loop_
_entity_poly.entity_id
_entity_poly.type
_entity_poly.pdbx_seq_one_letter_code
_entity_poly.pdbx_strand_id
1 'polypeptide(L)'
;FGDALNCEENWKSVERYVDEQFNQYFQDESGLNRKNIQDHRVHCCIYFIPPFGHGLRQLDVEFLKRLQNKVNIVPVIAKADTLTPAEVKKLKSKILSDIEEHKIKDQALKASIPFAVIGSNCVIEVAGKKVRGRQYPWGIVEVENAAHCDFVKLRTMLISTHMQDLKEVTQDVHYETFRARCISQMHVALKERNKLKRDSMTNLDQIDKKDARHVE
;
A
#
# COMPACT_ATOMS: atom_id res chain seq x y z
N PHE A 1 6.51 0.13 -13.48
CA PHE A 1 5.08 -0.25 -13.51
C PHE A 1 4.50 0.26 -14.81
N GLY A 2 3.85 -0.59 -15.61
CA GLY A 2 3.11 -0.12 -16.80
C GLY A 2 3.87 -0.10 -18.14
N ASP A 3 5.11 -0.59 -18.20
CA ASP A 3 5.91 -0.65 -19.46
C ASP A 3 5.79 -1.99 -20.20
N ALA A 4 5.24 -3.02 -19.56
CA ALA A 4 5.10 -4.35 -20.16
C ALA A 4 3.72 -4.50 -20.83
N LEU A 5 3.68 -5.24 -21.95
CA LEU A 5 2.45 -5.57 -22.67
C LEU A 5 1.43 -6.31 -21.78
N ASN A 6 1.90 -7.04 -20.77
CA ASN A 6 1.05 -7.60 -19.73
C ASN A 6 1.38 -6.96 -18.37
N CYS A 7 0.43 -6.19 -17.84
CA CYS A 7 0.57 -5.50 -16.56
C CYS A 7 -0.14 -6.22 -15.41
N GLU A 8 -0.83 -7.33 -15.66
CA GLU A 8 -1.67 -8.02 -14.67
C GLU A 8 -0.91 -8.65 -13.51
N GLU A 9 0.38 -8.91 -13.68
CA GLU A 9 1.21 -9.50 -12.65
C GLU A 9 1.97 -8.48 -11.80
N ASN A 10 2.08 -7.22 -12.27
CA ASN A 10 2.90 -6.21 -11.61
C ASN A 10 2.37 -5.87 -10.22
N TRP A 11 1.05 -5.74 -10.07
CA TRP A 11 0.46 -5.45 -8.76
C TRP A 11 0.49 -6.64 -7.81
N LYS A 12 0.44 -7.88 -8.33
CA LYS A 12 0.53 -9.10 -7.52
C LYS A 12 1.90 -9.18 -6.83
N SER A 13 2.97 -8.74 -7.48
CA SER A 13 4.29 -8.71 -6.85
C SER A 13 4.37 -7.75 -5.66
N VAL A 14 3.77 -6.56 -5.78
CA VAL A 14 3.71 -5.58 -4.68
C VAL A 14 2.82 -6.10 -3.56
N GLU A 15 1.66 -6.67 -3.92
CA GLU A 15 0.74 -7.27 -2.96
C GLU A 15 1.40 -8.41 -2.17
N ARG A 16 2.12 -9.30 -2.86
CA ARG A 16 2.87 -10.40 -2.26
C ARG A 16 3.93 -9.87 -1.30
N TYR A 17 4.68 -8.83 -1.68
CA TYR A 17 5.70 -8.24 -0.81
C TYR A 17 5.08 -7.72 0.50
N VAL A 18 3.95 -6.99 0.41
CA VAL A 18 3.24 -6.50 1.60
C VAL A 18 2.75 -7.66 2.47
N ASP A 19 2.16 -8.69 1.87
CA ASP A 19 1.69 -9.87 2.60
C ASP A 19 2.85 -10.65 3.24
N GLU A 20 4.01 -10.74 2.58
CA GLU A 20 5.23 -11.34 3.15
C GLU A 20 5.73 -10.58 4.38
N GLN A 21 5.73 -9.24 4.34
CA GLN A 21 6.09 -8.43 5.52
C GLN A 21 5.12 -8.65 6.69
N PHE A 22 3.81 -8.74 6.42
CA PHE A 22 2.82 -9.04 7.46
C PHE A 22 2.96 -10.47 8.00
N ASN A 23 3.23 -11.45 7.14
CA ASN A 23 3.46 -12.83 7.56
C ASN A 23 4.69 -12.97 8.44
N GLN A 24 5.79 -12.30 8.08
CA GLN A 24 7.03 -12.30 8.87
C GLN A 24 6.75 -11.76 10.27
N TYR A 25 6.10 -10.60 10.35
CA TYR A 25 5.73 -10.00 11.63
C TYR A 25 4.79 -10.90 12.45
N PHE A 26 3.82 -11.54 11.81
CA PHE A 26 2.90 -12.48 12.46
C PHE A 26 3.61 -13.73 13.00
N GLN A 27 4.59 -14.26 12.28
CA GLN A 27 5.42 -15.39 12.73
C GLN A 27 6.29 -15.00 13.92
N ASP A 28 6.90 -13.81 13.87
CA ASP A 28 7.75 -13.30 14.95
C ASP A 28 6.92 -13.00 16.22
N GLU A 29 5.69 -12.50 16.07
CA GLU A 29 4.73 -12.34 17.18
C GLU A 29 4.30 -13.69 17.79
N SER A 30 4.07 -14.69 16.93
CA SER A 30 3.69 -16.04 17.34
C SER A 30 4.85 -16.85 17.93
N GLY A 31 6.09 -16.45 17.65
CA GLY A 31 7.31 -17.09 18.09
C GLY A 31 7.59 -16.97 19.59
N LEU A 32 8.64 -17.67 20.03
CA LEU A 32 9.05 -17.73 21.44
C LEU A 32 9.84 -16.48 21.89
N ASN A 33 10.53 -15.79 20.98
CA ASN A 33 11.40 -14.64 21.28
C ASN A 33 10.70 -13.29 21.03
N ARG A 34 9.78 -12.92 21.93
CA ARG A 34 8.94 -11.70 21.81
C ARG A 34 9.63 -10.37 22.16
N LYS A 35 10.90 -10.37 22.56
CA LYS A 35 11.56 -9.19 23.16
C LYS A 35 12.29 -8.27 22.16
N ASN A 36 12.53 -8.71 20.92
CA ASN A 36 13.25 -7.93 19.92
C ASN A 36 12.62 -8.09 18.52
N ILE A 37 11.33 -7.74 18.40
CA ILE A 37 10.62 -7.78 17.12
C ILE A 37 11.03 -6.55 16.31
N GLN A 38 11.54 -6.75 15.10
CA GLN A 38 11.84 -5.67 14.16
C GLN A 38 10.62 -5.44 13.25
N ASP A 39 10.17 -4.20 13.15
CA ASP A 39 9.03 -3.85 12.29
C ASP A 39 9.51 -3.53 10.86
N HIS A 40 9.27 -4.46 9.93
CA HIS A 40 9.52 -4.30 8.50
C HIS A 40 8.27 -3.98 7.68
N ARG A 41 7.13 -3.70 8.34
CA ARG A 41 5.85 -3.48 7.66
C ARG A 41 5.86 -2.16 6.89
N VAL A 42 5.10 -2.14 5.81
CA VAL A 42 4.95 -0.94 4.98
C VAL A 42 3.90 -0.03 5.60
N HIS A 43 4.32 1.09 6.21
CA HIS A 43 3.39 2.04 6.84
C HIS A 43 2.71 2.99 5.84
N CYS A 44 3.38 3.29 4.72
CA CYS A 44 2.88 4.20 3.70
C CYS A 44 3.37 3.80 2.31
N CYS A 45 2.47 3.82 1.33
CA CYS A 45 2.77 3.66 -0.08
C CYS A 45 2.58 5.00 -0.79
N ILE A 46 3.67 5.56 -1.32
CA ILE A 46 3.59 6.78 -2.14
C ILE A 46 3.31 6.36 -3.58
N TYR A 47 2.14 6.72 -4.08
CA TYR A 47 1.71 6.35 -5.42
C TYR A 47 1.92 7.49 -6.41
N PHE A 48 2.82 7.28 -7.37
CA PHE A 48 3.16 8.29 -8.37
C PHE A 48 2.19 8.23 -9.56
N ILE A 49 1.34 9.25 -9.66
CA ILE A 49 0.43 9.47 -10.78
C ILE A 49 1.20 10.21 -11.89
N PRO A 50 1.19 9.70 -13.14
CA PRO A 50 1.84 10.38 -14.26
C PRO A 50 1.16 11.73 -14.54
N PRO A 51 1.93 12.79 -14.87
CA PRO A 51 1.37 14.12 -15.12
C PRO A 51 0.68 14.24 -16.49
N PHE A 52 0.95 13.31 -17.42
CA PHE A 52 0.48 13.36 -18.81
C PHE A 52 -0.97 12.88 -19.00
N GLY A 53 -1.73 12.73 -17.92
CA GLY A 53 -3.08 12.16 -17.93
C GLY A 53 -4.18 13.21 -17.85
N HIS A 54 -5.36 12.87 -18.39
CA HIS A 54 -6.59 13.61 -18.13
C HIS A 54 -7.34 13.12 -16.89
N GLY A 55 -6.84 12.09 -16.19
CA GLY A 55 -7.47 11.44 -15.03
C GLY A 55 -6.67 10.21 -14.60
N LEU A 56 -7.22 9.40 -13.70
CA LEU A 56 -6.62 8.12 -13.30
C LEU A 56 -6.77 7.06 -14.41
N ARG A 57 -5.72 6.30 -14.69
CA ARG A 57 -5.81 5.17 -15.64
C ARG A 57 -6.57 4.02 -14.99
N GLN A 58 -7.26 3.20 -15.79
CA GLN A 58 -8.00 2.03 -15.27
C GLN A 58 -7.09 1.07 -14.47
N LEU A 59 -5.86 0.86 -14.95
CA LEU A 59 -4.84 0.09 -14.22
C LEU A 59 -4.52 0.67 -12.85
N ASP A 60 -4.43 2.00 -12.76
CA ASP A 60 -4.11 2.71 -11.52
C ASP A 60 -5.28 2.60 -10.54
N VAL A 61 -6.52 2.72 -11.03
CA VAL A 61 -7.75 2.53 -10.25
C VAL A 61 -7.81 1.12 -9.66
N GLU A 62 -7.55 0.10 -10.47
CA GLU A 62 -7.57 -1.29 -10.00
C GLU A 62 -6.48 -1.55 -8.95
N PHE A 63 -5.28 -0.98 -9.15
CA PHE A 63 -4.19 -1.03 -8.20
C PHE A 63 -4.57 -0.39 -6.85
N LEU A 64 -5.07 0.85 -6.88
CA LEU A 64 -5.47 1.60 -5.69
C LEU A 64 -6.60 0.89 -4.94
N LYS A 65 -7.58 0.33 -5.66
CA LYS A 65 -8.70 -0.41 -5.06
C LYS A 65 -8.27 -1.66 -4.30
N ARG A 66 -7.23 -2.35 -4.76
CA ARG A 66 -6.69 -3.55 -4.10
C ARG A 66 -5.79 -3.19 -2.92
N LEU A 67 -4.90 -2.21 -3.12
CA LEU A 67 -3.87 -1.88 -2.14
C LEU A 67 -4.41 -1.07 -0.95
N GLN A 68 -5.49 -0.30 -1.12
CA GLN A 68 -6.09 0.53 -0.06
C GLN A 68 -6.49 -0.24 1.20
N ASN A 69 -6.76 -1.55 1.09
CA ASN A 69 -7.17 -2.37 2.23
C ASN A 69 -5.97 -2.88 3.05
N LYS A 70 -4.76 -2.80 2.49
CA LYS A 70 -3.54 -3.35 3.09
C LYS A 70 -2.53 -2.29 3.52
N VAL A 71 -2.48 -1.15 2.84
CA VAL A 71 -1.50 -0.09 3.08
C VAL A 71 -2.15 1.28 2.93
N ASN A 72 -1.70 2.24 3.72
CA ASN A 72 -2.06 3.65 3.56
C ASN A 72 -1.41 4.21 2.27
N ILE A 73 -2.24 4.71 1.36
CA ILE A 73 -1.74 5.21 0.06
C ILE A 73 -1.78 6.73 0.04
N VAL A 74 -0.66 7.34 -0.34
CA VAL A 74 -0.55 8.78 -0.57
C VAL A 74 -0.36 9.01 -2.08
N PRO A 75 -1.39 9.47 -2.81
CA PRO A 75 -1.27 9.77 -4.23
C PRO A 75 -0.51 11.09 -4.45
N VAL A 76 0.48 11.04 -5.33
CA VAL A 76 1.40 12.14 -5.62
C VAL A 76 1.51 12.29 -7.13
N ILE A 77 1.33 13.52 -7.64
CA ILE A 77 1.56 13.82 -9.06
C ILE A 77 3.06 13.94 -9.29
N ALA A 78 3.60 13.05 -10.12
CA ALA A 78 5.02 13.05 -10.49
C ALA A 78 5.34 14.16 -11.50
N LYS A 79 6.59 14.62 -11.50
CA LYS A 79 7.13 15.57 -12.49
C LYS A 79 6.19 16.76 -12.74
N ALA A 80 5.75 17.42 -11.67
CA ALA A 80 4.82 18.55 -11.78
C ALA A 80 5.37 19.73 -12.60
N ASP A 81 6.68 19.79 -12.84
CA ASP A 81 7.36 20.77 -13.70
C ASP A 81 6.96 20.69 -15.18
N THR A 82 6.36 19.58 -15.63
CA THR A 82 5.91 19.44 -17.02
C THR A 82 4.53 20.07 -17.25
N LEU A 83 3.85 20.52 -16.20
CA LEU A 83 2.49 21.05 -16.25
C LEU A 83 2.47 22.52 -15.85
N THR A 84 1.61 23.29 -16.50
CA THR A 84 1.32 24.65 -16.05
C THR A 84 0.51 24.65 -14.75
N PRO A 85 0.56 25.70 -13.93
CA PRO A 85 -0.22 25.78 -12.69
C PRO A 85 -1.73 25.62 -12.91
N ALA A 86 -2.24 26.06 -14.07
CA ALA A 86 -3.65 25.89 -14.45
C ALA A 86 -3.99 24.42 -14.74
N GLU A 87 -3.11 23.70 -15.44
CA GLU A 87 -3.27 22.27 -15.73
C GLU A 87 -3.15 21.43 -14.46
N VAL A 88 -2.22 21.75 -13.56
CA VAL A 88 -2.08 21.09 -12.26
C VAL A 88 -3.39 21.22 -11.49
N LYS A 89 -4.01 22.41 -11.44
CA LYS A 89 -5.29 22.61 -10.76
C LYS A 89 -6.39 21.75 -11.39
N LYS A 90 -6.47 21.71 -12.72
CA LYS A 90 -7.45 20.89 -13.46
C LYS A 90 -7.25 19.40 -13.18
N LEU A 91 -6.00 18.93 -13.18
CA LEU A 91 -5.65 17.54 -12.91
C LEU A 91 -5.97 17.15 -11.46
N LYS A 92 -5.62 18.00 -10.49
CA LYS A 92 -5.96 17.81 -9.07
C LYS A 92 -7.47 17.63 -8.87
N SER A 93 -8.29 18.52 -9.44
CA SER A 93 -9.75 18.42 -9.34
C SER A 93 -10.31 17.15 -9.97
N LYS A 94 -9.76 16.70 -11.09
CA LYS A 94 -10.18 15.45 -11.73
C LYS A 94 -9.80 14.22 -10.92
N ILE A 95 -8.55 14.15 -10.43
CA ILE A 95 -8.10 13.04 -9.58
C ILE A 95 -8.95 12.95 -8.31
N LEU A 96 -9.31 14.09 -7.71
CA LEU A 96 -10.22 14.12 -6.56
C LEU A 96 -11.60 13.53 -6.89
N SER A 97 -12.19 13.93 -8.03
CA SER A 97 -13.46 13.38 -8.51
C SER A 97 -13.37 11.86 -8.75
N ASP A 98 -12.29 11.40 -9.40
CA ASP A 98 -12.08 9.98 -9.68
C ASP A 98 -11.92 9.19 -8.37
N ILE A 99 -11.18 9.70 -7.39
CA ILE A 99 -10.99 9.06 -6.08
C ILE A 99 -12.33 8.93 -5.33
N GLU A 100 -13.15 9.98 -5.36
CA GLU A 100 -14.47 10.00 -4.72
C GLU A 100 -15.43 9.02 -5.37
N GLU A 101 -15.49 8.98 -6.70
CA GLU A 101 -16.31 8.03 -7.46
C GLU A 101 -15.93 6.58 -7.14
N HIS A 102 -14.64 6.30 -7.02
CA HIS A 102 -14.13 4.96 -6.77
C HIS A 102 -14.12 4.57 -5.29
N LYS A 103 -14.59 5.46 -4.40
CA LYS A 103 -14.66 5.28 -2.93
C LYS A 103 -13.34 4.82 -2.31
N ILE A 104 -12.22 5.31 -2.82
CA ILE A 104 -10.92 4.96 -2.26
C ILE A 104 -10.84 5.64 -0.89
N LYS A 105 -10.79 4.84 0.19
CA LYS A 105 -10.95 5.32 1.56
C LYS A 105 -9.87 6.35 1.90
N ASP A 106 -10.27 7.60 2.07
CA ASP A 106 -9.42 8.63 2.62
C ASP A 106 -10.16 9.36 3.75
N GLN A 107 -10.04 8.82 4.97
CA GLN A 107 -10.61 9.47 6.17
C GLN A 107 -9.61 10.39 6.86
N ALA A 108 -8.31 10.29 6.55
CA ALA A 108 -7.27 11.05 7.25
C ALA A 108 -6.72 12.26 6.45
N LEU A 109 -6.82 12.29 5.11
CA LEU A 109 -6.07 13.26 4.29
C LEU A 109 -6.93 14.13 3.36
N LYS A 110 -8.22 14.26 3.66
CA LYS A 110 -9.17 15.09 2.88
C LYS A 110 -8.75 16.54 2.65
N ALA A 111 -7.79 17.07 3.43
CA ALA A 111 -7.38 18.46 3.34
C ALA A 111 -6.24 18.73 2.32
N SER A 112 -5.53 17.72 1.78
CA SER A 112 -4.39 17.98 0.88
C SER A 112 -4.04 16.83 -0.06
N ILE A 113 -5.00 16.40 -0.88
CA ILE A 113 -4.77 15.46 -1.98
C ILE A 113 -4.96 16.17 -3.32
N PRO A 114 -4.19 15.83 -4.38
CA PRO A 114 -2.87 15.20 -4.41
C PRO A 114 -1.72 16.22 -4.45
N PHE A 115 -0.57 15.89 -3.86
CA PHE A 115 0.62 16.76 -3.89
C PHE A 115 1.25 16.77 -5.28
N ALA A 116 1.54 17.97 -5.81
CA ALA A 116 2.29 18.13 -7.05
C ALA A 116 3.77 18.27 -6.69
N VAL A 117 4.57 17.23 -6.94
CA VAL A 117 5.98 17.21 -6.53
C VAL A 117 6.92 17.19 -7.71
N ILE A 118 8.10 17.76 -7.45
CA ILE A 118 9.23 17.80 -8.36
C ILE A 118 10.40 17.21 -7.58
N GLY A 119 11.05 16.20 -8.15
CA GLY A 119 12.24 15.60 -7.56
C GLY A 119 13.49 16.11 -8.26
N SER A 120 14.52 16.46 -7.49
CA SER A 120 15.87 16.68 -8.02
C SER A 120 16.93 16.20 -7.03
N ASN A 121 17.97 15.56 -7.55
CA ASN A 121 19.21 15.25 -6.84
C ASN A 121 20.31 16.31 -7.08
N CYS A 122 20.12 17.20 -8.05
CA CYS A 122 21.09 18.25 -8.37
C CYS A 122 21.00 19.42 -7.40
N VAL A 123 22.16 19.89 -6.93
CA VAL A 123 22.29 21.09 -6.11
C VAL A 123 22.81 22.21 -7.02
N ILE A 124 22.07 23.31 -7.06
CA ILE A 124 22.37 24.49 -7.88
C ILE A 124 22.49 25.68 -6.94
N GLU A 125 23.41 26.59 -7.24
CA GLU A 125 23.56 27.83 -6.49
C GLU A 125 22.67 28.91 -7.11
N VAL A 126 21.65 29.34 -6.37
CA VAL A 126 20.72 30.40 -6.77
C VAL A 126 20.79 31.50 -5.70
N ALA A 127 21.10 32.72 -6.11
CA ALA A 127 21.22 33.88 -5.21
C ALA A 127 22.15 33.63 -3.99
N GLY A 128 23.28 32.93 -4.22
CA GLY A 128 24.26 32.60 -3.17
C GLY A 128 23.84 31.50 -2.19
N LYS A 129 22.69 30.86 -2.41
CA LYS A 129 22.23 29.70 -1.63
C LYS A 129 22.30 28.43 -2.48
N LYS A 130 22.86 27.37 -1.91
CA LYS A 130 22.83 26.03 -2.50
C LYS A 130 21.47 25.41 -2.27
N VAL A 131 20.66 25.35 -3.31
CA VAL A 131 19.30 24.79 -3.29
C VAL A 131 19.20 23.59 -4.21
N ARG A 132 18.34 22.62 -3.86
CA ARG A 132 18.07 21.49 -4.74
C ARG A 132 17.07 21.92 -5.80
N GLY A 133 17.41 21.70 -7.07
CA GLY A 133 16.59 22.18 -8.17
C GLY A 133 16.94 21.53 -9.50
N ARG A 134 16.09 21.77 -10.51
CA ARG A 134 16.31 21.35 -11.89
C ARG A 134 16.61 22.58 -12.73
N GLN A 135 17.69 22.55 -13.51
CA GLN A 135 18.04 23.61 -14.43
C GLN A 135 17.49 23.28 -15.82
N TYR A 136 16.73 24.20 -16.38
CA TYR A 136 16.26 24.19 -17.75
C TYR A 136 16.85 25.36 -18.54
N PRO A 137 16.86 25.29 -19.87
CA PRO A 137 17.28 26.43 -20.70
C PRO A 137 16.51 27.73 -20.43
N TRP A 138 15.25 27.61 -19.99
CA TRP A 138 14.35 28.74 -19.70
C TRP A 138 14.31 29.17 -18.22
N GLY A 139 14.99 28.46 -17.31
CA GLY A 139 14.96 28.82 -15.88
C GLY A 139 15.31 27.68 -14.94
N ILE A 140 15.32 27.99 -13.65
CA ILE A 140 15.64 27.03 -12.58
C ILE A 140 14.39 26.77 -11.75
N VAL A 141 14.10 25.49 -11.55
CA VAL A 141 12.98 25.04 -10.72
C VAL A 141 13.52 24.54 -9.39
N GLU A 142 13.33 25.34 -8.35
CA GLU A 142 13.65 24.99 -6.97
C GLU A 142 12.63 23.98 -6.39
N VAL A 143 13.14 22.89 -5.80
CA VAL A 143 12.32 21.80 -5.22
C VAL A 143 11.79 22.17 -3.83
N GLU A 144 12.51 23.00 -3.09
CA GLU A 144 12.09 23.40 -1.73
C GLU A 144 11.20 24.66 -1.73
N ASN A 145 10.92 25.22 -2.91
CA ASN A 145 10.11 26.41 -3.03
C ASN A 145 8.63 26.05 -3.17
N ALA A 146 7.82 26.50 -2.20
CA ALA A 146 6.38 26.24 -2.16
C ALA A 146 5.59 26.88 -3.31
N ALA A 147 6.16 27.89 -3.99
CA ALA A 147 5.56 28.49 -5.18
C ALA A 147 5.69 27.59 -6.42
N HIS A 148 6.73 26.74 -6.47
CA HIS A 148 7.01 25.86 -7.60
C HIS A 148 6.44 24.45 -7.39
N CYS A 149 6.51 23.91 -6.17
CA CYS A 149 5.94 22.59 -5.89
C CYS A 149 5.53 22.40 -4.43
N ASP A 150 4.66 21.42 -4.22
CA ASP A 150 4.16 21.04 -2.90
C ASP A 150 5.09 20.04 -2.18
N PHE A 151 6.35 19.91 -2.60
CA PHE A 151 7.29 18.93 -2.02
C PHE A 151 7.51 19.14 -0.52
N VAL A 152 7.61 20.41 -0.07
CA VAL A 152 7.75 20.74 1.35
C VAL A 152 6.53 20.26 2.14
N LYS A 153 5.32 20.40 1.59
CA LYS A 153 4.09 19.93 2.24
C LYS A 153 4.06 18.41 2.36
N LEU A 154 4.45 17.70 1.28
CA LEU A 154 4.56 16.24 1.31
C LEU A 154 5.59 15.78 2.35
N ARG A 155 6.77 16.41 2.40
CA ARG A 155 7.83 16.10 3.38
C ARG A 155 7.35 16.28 4.81
N THR A 156 6.73 17.43 5.11
CA THR A 156 6.20 17.72 6.44
C THR A 156 5.09 16.75 6.84
N MET A 157 4.21 16.40 5.89
CA MET A 157 3.14 15.44 6.11
C MET A 157 3.69 14.05 6.47
N LEU A 158 4.65 13.53 5.68
CA LEU A 158 5.19 12.19 5.86
C LEU A 158 6.12 12.03 7.07
N ILE A 159 6.96 13.04 7.34
CA ILE A 159 8.04 12.91 8.32
C ILE A 159 7.68 13.58 9.65
N SER A 160 6.96 14.71 9.62
CA SER A 160 6.80 15.54 10.81
C SER A 160 5.45 15.36 11.50
N THR A 161 4.36 15.24 10.74
CA THR A 161 3.01 15.27 11.33
C THR A 161 2.33 13.90 11.37
N HIS A 162 2.24 13.18 10.25
CA HIS A 162 1.38 12.00 10.15
C HIS A 162 2.14 10.66 10.22
N MET A 163 3.45 10.66 10.51
CA MET A 163 4.24 9.42 10.59
C MET A 163 3.70 8.46 11.65
N GLN A 164 3.34 8.99 12.83
CA GLN A 164 2.84 8.19 13.93
C GLN A 164 1.43 7.66 13.61
N ASP A 165 0.54 8.53 13.12
CA ASP A 165 -0.81 8.15 12.70
C ASP A 165 -0.80 7.06 11.61
N LEU A 166 0.10 7.17 10.63
CA LEU A 166 0.24 6.15 9.58
C LEU A 166 0.68 4.79 10.15
N LYS A 167 1.55 4.79 11.16
CA LYS A 167 1.95 3.56 11.87
C LYS A 167 0.79 2.96 12.65
N GLU A 168 0.05 3.80 13.38
CA GLU A 168 -1.12 3.38 14.16
C GLU A 168 -2.21 2.80 13.27
N VAL A 169 -2.57 3.47 12.16
CA VAL A 169 -3.52 2.92 11.19
C VAL A 169 -3.02 1.61 10.58
N THR A 170 -1.72 1.49 10.31
CA THR A 170 -1.15 0.23 9.81
C THR A 170 -1.28 -0.90 10.82
N GLN A 171 -1.08 -0.61 12.11
CA GLN A 171 -1.24 -1.57 13.19
C GLN A 171 -2.71 -1.96 13.39
N ASP A 172 -3.56 -0.96 13.65
CA ASP A 172 -4.91 -1.17 14.15
C ASP A 172 -5.91 -1.58 13.06
N VAL A 173 -5.67 -1.13 11.83
CA VAL A 173 -6.56 -1.43 10.70
C VAL A 173 -5.97 -2.53 9.84
N HIS A 174 -4.82 -2.29 9.21
CA HIS A 174 -4.30 -3.20 8.19
C HIS A 174 -3.78 -4.51 8.78
N TYR A 175 -2.94 -4.44 9.80
CA TYR A 175 -2.35 -5.61 10.45
C TYR A 175 -3.41 -6.42 11.21
N GLU A 176 -4.28 -5.79 12.01
CA GLU A 176 -5.35 -6.52 12.71
C GLU A 176 -6.35 -7.17 11.73
N THR A 177 -6.69 -6.52 10.62
CA THR A 177 -7.54 -7.14 9.58
C THR A 177 -6.86 -8.38 8.98
N PHE A 178 -5.55 -8.29 8.69
CA PHE A 178 -4.76 -9.41 8.20
C PHE A 178 -4.68 -10.54 9.22
N ARG A 179 -4.38 -10.20 10.47
CA ARG A 179 -4.27 -11.13 11.60
C ARG A 179 -5.60 -11.85 11.88
N ALA A 180 -6.72 -11.12 11.89
CA ALA A 180 -8.05 -11.69 12.03
C ALA A 180 -8.36 -12.69 10.89
N ARG A 181 -7.95 -12.37 9.65
CA ARG A 181 -8.10 -13.27 8.49
C ARG A 181 -7.27 -14.54 8.66
N CYS A 182 -5.99 -14.43 9.05
CA CYS A 182 -5.10 -15.57 9.26
C CYS A 182 -5.59 -16.49 10.38
N ILE A 183 -5.96 -15.94 11.54
CA ILE A 183 -6.49 -16.72 12.67
C ILE A 183 -7.79 -17.43 12.27
N SER A 184 -8.69 -16.75 11.54
CA SER A 184 -9.93 -17.36 11.06
C SER A 184 -9.66 -18.54 10.14
N GLN A 185 -8.70 -18.42 9.21
CA GLN A 185 -8.31 -19.52 8.33
C GLN A 185 -7.71 -20.70 9.10
N MET A 186 -6.88 -20.44 10.11
CA MET A 186 -6.33 -21.49 10.98
C MET A 186 -7.42 -22.22 11.77
N HIS A 187 -8.41 -21.49 12.30
CA HIS A 187 -9.56 -22.11 12.98
C HIS A 187 -10.39 -23.00 12.05
N VAL A 188 -10.61 -22.58 10.80
CA VAL A 188 -11.30 -23.40 9.80
C VAL A 188 -10.49 -24.67 9.50
N ALA A 189 -9.18 -24.53 9.25
CA ALA A 189 -8.31 -25.67 8.99
C ALA A 189 -8.26 -26.67 10.16
N LEU A 190 -8.22 -26.18 11.40
CA LEU A 190 -8.30 -27.03 12.60
C LEU A 190 -9.65 -27.76 12.71
N LYS A 191 -10.74 -27.09 12.37
CA LYS A 191 -12.09 -27.69 12.38
C LYS A 191 -12.23 -28.77 11.31
N GLU A 192 -11.71 -28.53 10.11
CA GLU A 192 -11.66 -29.53 9.04
C GLU A 192 -10.79 -30.73 9.40
N ARG A 193 -9.59 -30.49 9.98
CA ARG A 193 -8.72 -31.56 10.46
C ARG A 193 -9.39 -32.41 11.55
N ASN A 194 -10.13 -31.78 12.46
CA ASN A 194 -10.87 -32.48 13.51
C ASN A 194 -12.12 -33.22 12.97
N LYS A 195 -12.69 -32.77 11.85
CA LYS A 195 -13.76 -33.48 11.14
C LYS A 195 -13.20 -34.73 10.44
N LEU A 196 -12.11 -34.58 9.68
CA LEU A 196 -11.42 -35.69 9.02
C LEU A 196 -10.95 -36.76 10.02
N LYS A 197 -10.42 -36.37 11.18
CA LYS A 197 -10.07 -37.32 12.24
C LYS A 197 -11.28 -38.10 12.76
N ARG A 198 -12.42 -37.44 12.97
CA ARG A 198 -13.66 -38.12 13.38
C ARG A 198 -14.17 -39.08 12.31
N ASP A 199 -14.19 -38.65 11.05
CA ASP A 199 -14.65 -39.47 9.93
C ASP A 199 -13.73 -40.70 9.72
N SER A 200 -12.42 -40.54 9.90
CA SER A 200 -11.45 -41.65 9.83
C SER A 200 -11.65 -42.66 10.96
N MET A 201 -11.89 -42.18 12.18
CA MET A 201 -12.12 -43.03 13.35
C MET A 201 -13.44 -43.79 13.23
N THR A 202 -14.48 -43.15 12.69
CA THR A 202 -15.78 -43.78 12.42
C THR A 202 -15.69 -44.85 11.33
N ASN A 203 -14.82 -44.66 10.33
CA ASN A 203 -14.59 -45.66 9.28
C ASN A 203 -13.79 -46.86 9.78
N LEU A 204 -12.78 -46.68 10.64
CA LEU A 204 -12.08 -47.80 11.29
C LEU A 204 -13.04 -48.67 12.10
N ASP A 205 -13.90 -48.04 12.92
CA ASP A 205 -14.91 -48.75 13.72
C ASP A 205 -15.92 -49.55 12.86
N GLN A 206 -16.16 -49.11 11.62
CA GLN A 206 -17.03 -49.84 10.67
C GLN A 206 -16.34 -51.01 9.98
N ILE A 207 -15.02 -50.93 9.78
CA ILE A 207 -14.20 -52.02 9.21
C ILE A 207 -14.05 -53.13 10.25
N ASP A 208 -13.72 -52.80 11.51
CA ASP A 208 -13.63 -53.78 12.60
C ASP A 208 -14.96 -54.52 12.83
N LYS A 209 -16.11 -53.84 12.67
CA LYS A 209 -17.45 -54.44 12.76
C LYS A 209 -17.87 -55.27 11.53
N LYS A 210 -17.18 -55.14 10.41
CA LYS A 210 -17.40 -55.96 9.20
C LYS A 210 -16.56 -57.22 9.23
N ASP A 211 -15.31 -57.11 9.68
CA ASP A 211 -14.42 -58.27 9.81
C ASP A 211 -14.90 -59.22 10.92
N ALA A 212 -15.44 -58.70 12.02
CA ALA A 212 -16.08 -59.52 13.06
C ALA A 212 -17.34 -60.30 12.59
N ARG A 213 -17.95 -59.91 11.47
CA ARG A 213 -19.14 -60.56 10.89
C ARG A 213 -18.82 -61.57 9.78
N HIS A 214 -17.55 -61.74 9.42
CA HIS A 214 -17.11 -62.69 8.39
C HIS A 214 -16.43 -63.96 8.97
N VAL A 215 -16.39 -64.08 10.30
CA VAL A 215 -15.75 -65.20 11.04
C VAL A 215 -16.77 -66.11 11.74
N GLU A 216 -18.07 -65.85 11.60
CA GLU A 216 -19.17 -66.78 11.94
C GLU A 216 -19.77 -67.40 10.68
#